data_AF-A0A0F9HGC8-F1
#
_entry.id   AF-A0A0F9HGC8-F1
#
_cell.length_a   1.000
_cell.length_b   1.000
_cell.length_c   1.000
_cell.angle_alpha   90.00
_cell.angle_beta   90.00
_cell.angle_gamma   90.00
#
_symmetry.space_group_name_H-M   'P 1'
#
loop_
_entity.id
_entity.type
_entity.pdbx_description
1 polymer ?
#
loop_
_entity_poly.entity_id
_entity_poly.type
_entity_poly.pdbx_seq_one_letter_code
_entity_poly.pdbx_strand_id
1 'polypeptide(L)'
;METTKLLPELIEALWARHVWATGCDPASILRLRAPSGDELHIERSQAPRTVRIRYYLAAASAEAILDLEVLLLKERPGEWAPLEFCRARTGHHVYARMDDDGKGVIVLDPDNQAACARYCDGWAFALREQGWLEQGVAI
;
A
#
# COMPACT_ATOMS: atom_id res chain seq x y z
N MET A 1 0.53 17.54 3.78
CA MET A 1 0.73 16.70 2.59
C MET A 1 -0.60 16.48 1.92
N GLU A 2 -0.64 16.27 0.60
CA GLU A 2 -1.85 15.77 -0.05
C GLU A 2 -2.07 14.30 0.36
N THR A 3 -3.32 13.91 0.58
CA THR A 3 -3.66 12.58 1.05
C THR A 3 -4.45 11.80 0.01
N THR A 4 -4.26 10.48 0.00
CA THR A 4 -5.13 9.53 -0.71
C THR A 4 -6.28 9.14 0.22
N LYS A 5 -7.46 8.92 -0.35
CA LYS A 5 -8.68 8.53 0.39
C LYS A 5 -9.17 7.14 0.03
N LEU A 6 -9.08 6.78 -1.25
CA LEU A 6 -9.60 5.50 -1.75
C LEU A 6 -8.69 4.33 -1.37
N LEU A 7 -7.37 4.55 -1.37
CA LEU A 7 -6.41 3.50 -0.99
C LEU A 7 -6.56 3.13 0.50
N PRO A 8 -6.61 4.07 1.45
CA PRO A 8 -6.91 3.77 2.85
C PRO A 8 -8.20 2.95 3.03
N GLU A 9 -9.30 3.38 2.40
CA GLU A 9 -10.58 2.67 2.48
C GLU A 9 -10.48 1.22 1.99
N LEU A 10 -9.85 1.01 0.82
CA LEU A 10 -9.66 -0.32 0.27
C LEU A 10 -8.81 -1.19 1.21
N ILE A 11 -7.70 -0.67 1.70
CA ILE A 11 -6.78 -1.43 2.54
C ILE A 11 -7.40 -1.78 3.89
N GLU A 12 -8.16 -0.87 4.50
CA GLU A 12 -8.89 -1.18 5.74
C GLU A 12 -10.03 -2.19 5.48
N ALA A 13 -10.71 -2.14 4.34
CA ALA A 13 -11.72 -3.15 3.97
C ALA A 13 -11.12 -4.55 3.74
N LEU A 14 -9.99 -4.64 3.04
CA LEU A 14 -9.24 -5.90 2.87
C LEU A 14 -8.81 -6.46 4.23
N TRP A 15 -8.29 -5.60 5.11
CA TRP A 15 -7.87 -6.01 6.45
C TRP A 15 -9.03 -6.52 7.29
N ALA A 16 -10.16 -5.81 7.32
CA ALA A 16 -11.35 -6.20 8.05
C ALA A 16 -11.89 -7.57 7.60
N ARG A 17 -11.89 -7.82 6.29
CA ARG A 17 -12.33 -9.10 5.72
C ARG A 17 -11.42 -10.27 6.15
N HIS A 18 -10.11 -10.09 6.07
CA HIS A 18 -9.17 -11.21 6.19
C HIS A 18 -8.65 -11.44 7.61
N VAL A 19 -8.58 -10.41 8.47
CA VAL A 19 -8.14 -10.58 9.86
C VAL A 19 -9.23 -11.20 10.74
N TRP A 20 -10.51 -10.88 10.50
CA TRP A 20 -11.60 -11.58 11.20
C TRP A 20 -11.73 -13.04 10.80
N ALA A 21 -11.36 -13.38 9.56
CA ALA A 21 -11.48 -14.75 9.05
C ALA A 21 -10.42 -15.70 9.61
N THR A 22 -9.22 -15.21 9.97
CA THR A 22 -8.10 -16.07 10.38
C THR A 22 -7.96 -16.25 11.88
N GLY A 23 -8.59 -15.40 12.71
CA GLY A 23 -8.50 -15.49 14.18
C GLY A 23 -7.08 -15.33 14.74
N CYS A 24 -6.09 -15.07 13.88
CA CYS A 24 -4.71 -14.83 14.25
C CYS A 24 -4.56 -13.40 14.77
N ASP A 25 -3.64 -13.25 15.75
CA ASP A 25 -3.01 -11.98 16.11
C ASP A 25 -2.73 -11.21 14.81
N PRO A 26 -3.15 -9.92 14.66
CA PRO A 26 -3.10 -9.24 13.38
C PRO A 26 -1.63 -9.10 13.01
N ALA A 27 -1.12 -10.08 12.27
CA ALA A 27 0.22 -10.07 11.76
C ALA A 27 0.39 -8.70 11.13
N SER A 28 1.50 -8.04 11.43
CA SER A 28 1.84 -6.76 10.82
C SER A 28 1.85 -6.82 9.30
N ILE A 29 1.63 -8.00 8.69
CA ILE A 29 1.63 -8.28 7.28
C ILE A 29 0.36 -9.08 6.91
N LEU A 30 -0.41 -8.56 5.96
CA LEU A 30 -1.46 -9.27 5.23
C LEU A 30 -0.94 -9.58 3.83
N ARG A 31 -0.95 -10.85 3.42
CA ARG A 31 -0.60 -11.27 2.05
C ARG A 31 -1.81 -11.87 1.40
N LEU A 32 -2.13 -11.41 0.20
CA LEU A 32 -3.25 -11.86 -0.59
C LEU A 32 -2.76 -12.36 -1.94
N ARG A 33 -3.41 -13.38 -2.48
CA ARG A 33 -3.22 -13.85 -3.86
C ARG A 33 -4.53 -13.77 -4.63
N ALA A 34 -4.50 -13.21 -5.83
CA ALA A 34 -5.63 -13.18 -6.75
C ALA A 34 -5.67 -14.46 -7.63
N PRO A 35 -6.81 -14.78 -8.29
CA PRO A 35 -6.88 -15.91 -9.22
C PRO A 35 -5.91 -15.82 -10.41
N SER A 36 -5.47 -14.61 -10.78
CA SER A 36 -4.41 -14.41 -11.79
C SER A 36 -3.05 -14.94 -11.34
N GLY A 37 -2.87 -15.20 -10.04
CA GLY A 37 -1.59 -15.52 -9.42
C GLY A 37 -0.85 -14.30 -8.87
N ASP A 38 -1.32 -13.08 -9.16
CA ASP A 38 -0.73 -11.85 -8.61
C ASP A 38 -0.85 -11.83 -7.09
N GLU A 39 0.07 -11.11 -6.43
CA GLU A 39 0.08 -10.98 -4.98
C GLU A 39 0.00 -9.53 -4.53
N LEU A 40 -0.72 -9.29 -3.44
CA LEU A 40 -0.78 -8.01 -2.75
C LEU A 40 -0.33 -8.21 -1.31
N HIS A 41 0.76 -7.57 -0.92
CA HIS A 41 1.29 -7.63 0.44
C HIS A 41 1.11 -6.26 1.09
N ILE A 42 0.55 -6.25 2.30
CA ILE A 42 0.23 -5.04 3.05
C ILE A 42 0.89 -5.18 4.42
N GLU A 43 1.87 -4.34 4.71
CA GLU A 43 2.60 -4.31 5.96
C GLU A 43 2.23 -3.05 6.76
N ARG A 44 1.86 -3.18 8.03
CA ARG A 44 1.52 -2.08 8.95
C ARG A 44 2.58 -1.96 10.03
N SER A 45 3.08 -0.74 10.24
CA SER A 45 3.88 -0.40 11.41
C SER A 45 3.12 0.58 12.31
N GLN A 46 3.29 0.45 13.63
CA GLN A 46 2.69 1.33 14.63
C GLN A 46 3.61 2.50 15.02
N ALA A 47 4.91 2.34 14.84
CA ALA A 47 5.92 3.33 15.15
C ALA A 47 7.09 3.23 14.15
N PRO A 48 7.14 4.08 13.10
CA PRO A 48 6.14 5.10 12.74
C PRO A 48 4.83 4.47 12.23
N ARG A 49 3.72 5.23 12.24
CA ARG A 49 2.40 4.78 11.78
C ARG A 49 2.34 4.66 10.25
N THR A 50 3.08 3.72 9.69
CA THR A 50 3.19 3.55 8.24
C THR A 50 2.44 2.32 7.74
N VAL A 51 2.07 2.36 6.47
CA VAL A 51 1.60 1.20 5.72
C VAL A 51 2.43 1.08 4.47
N ARG A 52 3.04 -0.08 4.27
CA ARG A 52 3.71 -0.43 3.03
C ARG A 52 2.84 -1.39 2.25
N ILE A 53 2.62 -1.11 0.98
CA ILE A 53 1.81 -1.94 0.08
C ILE A 53 2.70 -2.34 -1.08
N ARG A 54 2.81 -3.64 -1.34
CA ARG A 54 3.57 -4.21 -2.45
C ARG A 54 2.65 -5.03 -3.33
N TYR A 55 2.74 -4.82 -4.63
CA TYR A 55 2.01 -5.57 -5.63
C TYR A 55 2.98 -6.30 -6.55
N TYR A 56 2.78 -7.61 -6.64
CA TYR A 56 3.60 -8.53 -7.39
C TYR A 56 2.80 -9.12 -8.52
N LEU A 57 3.39 -9.14 -9.71
CA LEU A 57 2.84 -9.81 -10.88
C LEU A 57 3.22 -11.28 -10.85
N ALA A 58 2.26 -12.15 -11.16
CA ALA A 58 2.54 -13.54 -11.45
C ALA A 58 3.56 -13.64 -12.60
N ALA A 59 4.62 -14.41 -12.40
CA ALA A 59 5.62 -14.65 -13.42
C ALA A 59 5.61 -16.13 -13.85
N ALA A 60 6.09 -16.38 -15.07
CA ALA A 60 6.25 -17.74 -15.57
C ALA A 60 7.35 -18.51 -14.81
N SER A 61 8.37 -17.80 -14.34
CA SER A 61 9.27 -18.28 -13.28
C SER A 61 8.49 -18.28 -11.97
N ALA A 62 8.57 -19.36 -11.18
CA ALA A 62 7.75 -19.57 -9.97
C ALA A 62 7.79 -18.46 -8.89
N GLU A 63 8.60 -17.42 -9.06
CA GLU A 63 8.71 -16.27 -8.18
C GLU A 63 8.02 -15.04 -8.77
N ALA A 64 7.10 -14.45 -8.01
CA ALA A 64 6.37 -13.25 -8.42
C ALA A 64 7.31 -12.02 -8.47
N ILE A 65 7.07 -11.13 -9.43
CA ILE A 65 7.92 -9.96 -9.67
C ILE A 65 7.27 -8.72 -9.06
N LEU A 66 8.01 -7.97 -8.23
CA LEU A 66 7.53 -6.71 -7.67
C LEU A 66 7.30 -5.69 -8.81
N ASP A 67 6.05 -5.30 -9.02
CA ASP A 67 5.70 -4.25 -9.99
C ASP A 67 5.65 -2.88 -9.32
N LEU A 68 5.06 -2.81 -8.12
CA LEU A 68 4.79 -1.57 -7.42
C LEU A 68 4.93 -1.75 -5.90
N GLU A 69 5.66 -0.83 -5.27
CA GLU A 69 5.68 -0.63 -3.83
C GLU A 69 5.33 0.82 -3.49
N VAL A 70 4.45 1.02 -2.52
CA VAL A 70 4.10 2.33 -1.97
C VAL A 70 4.24 2.31 -0.46
N LEU A 71 4.97 3.28 0.09
CA LEU A 71 5.01 3.54 1.53
C LEU A 71 4.14 4.74 1.85
N LEU A 72 3.19 4.57 2.76
CA LEU A 72 2.27 5.62 3.19
C LEU A 72 2.44 5.90 4.68
N LEU A 73 2.24 7.16 5.06
CA LEU A 73 2.06 7.58 6.44
C LEU A 73 0.58 7.71 6.77
N LYS A 74 0.14 7.12 7.89
CA LYS A 74 -1.19 7.31 8.45
C LYS A 74 -1.21 8.58 9.31
N GLU A 75 -1.46 9.73 8.70
CA GLU A 75 -1.54 11.02 9.42
C GLU A 75 -2.74 11.02 10.38
N ARG A 76 -3.92 10.66 9.87
CA ARG A 76 -5.18 10.53 10.62
C ARG A 76 -6.00 9.35 10.10
N PRO A 77 -7.04 8.89 10.83
CA PRO A 77 -7.95 7.88 10.30
C PRO A 77 -8.51 8.31 8.93
N GLY A 78 -8.30 7.48 7.90
CA GLY A 78 -8.75 7.75 6.53
C GLY A 78 -7.91 8.75 5.72
N GLU A 79 -6.91 9.40 6.32
CA GLU A 79 -6.04 10.37 5.65
C GLU A 79 -4.61 9.84 5.62
N TRP A 80 -4.22 9.22 4.50
CA TRP A 80 -2.86 8.69 4.34
C TRP A 80 -2.12 9.45 3.27
N ALA A 81 -0.85 9.73 3.53
CA ALA A 81 0.01 10.45 2.61
C ALA A 81 1.12 9.54 2.09
N PRO A 82 1.34 9.47 0.77
CA PRO A 82 2.44 8.70 0.22
C PRO A 82 3.78 9.37 0.57
N LEU A 83 4.70 8.57 1.11
CA LEU A 83 6.08 8.95 1.41
C LEU A 83 7.01 8.54 0.27
N GLU A 84 6.88 7.27 -0.14
CA GLU A 84 7.75 6.65 -1.13
C GLU A 84 6.96 5.82 -2.14
N PHE A 85 7.52 5.73 -3.33
CA PHE A 85 6.94 5.01 -4.45
C PHE A 85 8.05 4.33 -5.23
N CYS A 86 7.96 3.03 -5.43
CA CYS A 86 8.90 2.26 -6.23
C CYS A 86 8.15 1.48 -7.30
N ARG A 87 8.62 1.57 -8.54
CA ARG A 87 8.13 0.75 -9.65
C ARG A 87 9.28 0.16 -10.43
N ALA A 88 9.08 -1.05 -10.94
CA ALA A 88 10.08 -1.73 -11.76
C ALA A 88 10.56 -0.87 -12.95
N ARG A 89 9.65 -0.11 -13.59
CA ARG A 89 9.97 0.70 -14.78
C ARG A 89 10.53 2.08 -14.47
N THR A 90 10.07 2.73 -13.40
CA THR A 90 10.42 4.14 -13.12
C THR A 90 11.42 4.28 -11.97
N GLY A 91 11.73 3.19 -11.27
CA GLY A 91 12.61 3.20 -10.11
C GLY A 91 11.92 3.68 -8.84
N HIS A 92 12.74 4.07 -7.87
CA HIS A 92 12.33 4.52 -6.54
C HIS A 92 12.32 6.04 -6.46
N HIS A 93 11.22 6.60 -5.97
CA HIS A 93 10.98 8.01 -5.74
C HIS A 93 10.59 8.23 -4.29
N VAL A 94 11.19 9.24 -3.66
CA VAL A 94 10.91 9.65 -2.28
C VAL A 94 10.33 11.05 -2.31
N TYR A 95 9.06 11.19 -1.96
CA TYR A 95 8.35 12.48 -1.93
C TYR A 95 8.44 13.14 -0.56
N ALA A 96 8.46 12.31 0.49
CA ALA A 96 8.60 12.75 1.86
C ALA A 96 9.26 11.64 2.69
N ARG A 97 9.91 12.02 3.77
CA ARG A 97 10.46 11.08 4.76
C ARG A 97 10.10 11.53 6.16
N MET A 98 10.14 10.60 7.11
CA MET A 98 10.08 10.97 8.52
C MET A 98 11.31 11.80 8.88
N ASP A 99 11.17 12.74 9.81
CA ASP A 99 12.33 13.39 10.44
C ASP A 99 13.17 12.39 11.25
N ASP A 100 14.36 12.81 11.66
CA ASP A 100 15.32 11.92 12.34
C ASP A 100 14.79 11.41 13.68
N ASP A 101 13.82 12.12 14.30
CA ASP A 101 13.15 11.72 15.54
C ASP A 101 11.91 10.85 15.31
N GLY A 102 11.49 10.63 14.06
CA GLY A 102 10.28 9.89 13.69
C GLY A 102 8.97 10.56 14.11
N LYS A 103 8.99 11.86 14.44
CA LYS A 103 7.85 12.63 14.98
C LYS A 103 7.22 13.56 13.95
N GLY A 104 7.98 13.93 12.93
CA GLY A 104 7.58 14.85 11.88
C GLY A 104 7.81 14.25 10.50
N VAL A 105 7.33 14.97 9.48
CA VAL A 105 7.51 14.61 8.07
C VAL A 105 8.21 15.77 7.38
N ILE A 106 9.27 15.44 6.66
CA ILE A 106 10.00 16.35 5.78
C ILE A 106 9.56 16.04 4.35
N VAL A 107 8.85 16.98 3.74
CA VAL A 107 8.47 16.90 2.32
C VAL A 107 9.68 17.30 1.47
N LEU A 108 10.07 16.43 0.56
CA LEU A 108 11.23 16.60 -0.32
C LEU A 108 10.82 17.06 -1.73
N ASP A 109 9.65 16.64 -2.19
CA ASP A 109 9.11 16.98 -3.52
C ASP A 109 7.61 17.33 -3.43
N PRO A 110 7.28 18.57 -3.02
CA PRO A 110 5.90 19.00 -2.84
C PRO A 110 5.10 19.04 -4.14
N ASP A 111 5.75 19.32 -5.27
CA ASP A 111 5.09 19.47 -6.58
C ASP A 111 4.55 18.13 -7.08
N ASN A 112 5.29 17.04 -6.86
CA ASN A 112 4.87 15.70 -7.30
C ASN A 112 4.12 14.91 -6.21
N GLN A 113 4.14 15.36 -4.95
CA GLN A 113 3.46 14.66 -3.86
C GLN A 113 1.94 14.56 -4.09
N ALA A 114 1.30 15.63 -4.58
CA ALA A 114 -0.11 15.62 -4.93
C ALA A 114 -0.43 14.69 -6.11
N ALA A 115 0.47 14.59 -7.09
CA ALA A 115 0.33 13.65 -8.19
C ALA A 115 0.44 12.20 -7.72
N CYS A 116 1.34 11.92 -6.77
CA CYS A 116 1.48 10.60 -6.16
C CYS A 116 0.21 10.20 -5.37
N ALA A 117 -0.37 11.12 -4.61
CA ALA A 117 -1.63 10.88 -3.89
C ALA A 117 -2.77 10.51 -4.85
N ARG A 118 -2.94 11.27 -5.94
CA ARG A 118 -3.93 10.95 -6.99
C ARG A 118 -3.65 9.62 -7.68
N TYR A 119 -2.38 9.29 -7.92
CA TYR A 119 -2.00 8.01 -8.47
C TYR A 119 -2.43 6.86 -7.54
N CYS A 120 -2.21 7.00 -6.23
CA CYS A 120 -2.64 6.02 -5.23
C CYS A 120 -4.15 5.81 -5.25
N ASP A 121 -4.94 6.88 -5.40
CA ASP A 121 -6.40 6.78 -5.54
C ASP A 121 -6.82 6.05 -6.83
N GLY A 122 -6.19 6.39 -7.97
CA GLY A 122 -6.43 5.70 -9.24
C GLY A 122 -6.03 4.22 -9.18
N TRP A 123 -4.96 3.89 -8.48
CA TRP A 123 -4.54 2.52 -8.26
C TRP A 123 -5.50 1.75 -7.35
N ALA A 124 -6.01 2.38 -6.28
CA ALA A 124 -7.04 1.78 -5.43
C ALA A 124 -8.30 1.44 -6.22
N PHE A 125 -8.72 2.31 -7.15
CA PHE A 125 -9.82 2.03 -8.06
C PHE A 125 -9.51 0.79 -8.94
N ALA A 126 -8.32 0.72 -9.55
CA ALA A 126 -7.92 -0.43 -10.36
C ALA A 126 -7.90 -1.75 -9.56
N LEU A 127 -7.41 -1.74 -8.31
CA LEU A 127 -7.44 -2.92 -7.45
C LEU A 127 -8.88 -3.35 -7.11
N ARG A 128 -9.81 -2.41 -6.91
CA ARG A 128 -11.23 -2.74 -6.73
C ARG A 128 -11.82 -3.40 -7.98
N GLU A 129 -11.56 -2.85 -9.16
CA GLU A 129 -12.03 -3.41 -10.44
C GLU A 129 -11.46 -4.80 -10.74
N GLN A 130 -10.23 -5.09 -10.26
CA GLN A 130 -9.64 -6.43 -10.33
C GLN A 130 -10.28 -7.44 -9.37
N GLY A 131 -11.20 -7.00 -8.50
CA GLY A 131 -11.94 -7.87 -7.59
C GLY A 131 -11.12 -8.34 -6.38
N TRP A 132 -10.11 -7.57 -5.94
CA TRP A 132 -9.26 -7.95 -4.81
C TRP A 132 -10.05 -8.18 -3.51
N LEU A 133 -11.13 -7.43 -3.28
CA LEU A 133 -11.98 -7.58 -2.10
C LEU A 133 -12.78 -8.89 -2.11
N GLU A 134 -13.20 -9.33 -3.28
CA GLU A 134 -14.07 -10.48 -3.46
C GLU A 134 -13.26 -11.77 -3.61
N GLN A 135 -12.17 -11.70 -4.37
CA GLN A 135 -11.44 -12.86 -4.90
C GLN A 135 -10.05 -13.04 -4.30
N GLY A 136 -9.52 -12.03 -3.60
CA GLY A 136 -8.24 -12.14 -2.90
C GLY A 136 -8.32 -13.21 -1.79
N VAL A 137 -7.36 -14.13 -1.77
CA VAL A 137 -7.25 -15.17 -0.74
C VAL A 137 -6.00 -14.92 0.09
N ALA A 138 -6.12 -14.98 1.41
CA ALA A 138 -4.97 -14.84 2.30
C ALA A 138 -4.02 -16.04 2.16
N ILE A 139 -2.71 -15.77 2.08
CA ILE A 139 -1.64 -16.77 1.90
C ILE A 139 -0.55 -16.67 2.97
#